data_AF-A0A517XZA0-F1
#
_entry.id   AF-A0A517XZA0-F1
#
_cell.length_a   1.000
_cell.length_b   1.000
_cell.length_c   1.000
_cell.angle_alpha   90.00
_cell.angle_beta   90.00
_cell.angle_gamma   90.00
#
_symmetry.space_group_name_H-M   'P 1'
#
loop_
_entity.id
_entity.type
_entity.pdbx_description
1 polymer ?
#
loop_
_entity_poly.entity_id
_entity_poly.type
_entity_poly.pdbx_seq_one_letter_code
_entity_poly.pdbx_strand_id
1 'polypeptide(L)' 'MTRIDVCASDDHDAIDRLQAVLGELGWVADDNWHDSPLGLGLTRFRRGGDELTVFRDAWAVDLAGSEAAVHQLAERLSGR' A
#
# COMPACT_ATOMS: atom_id res chain seq x y z
N MET A 1 12.11 8.20 -6.20
CA MET A 1 11.19 7.07 -6.00
C MET A 1 11.75 6.26 -4.85
N THR A 2 10.92 6.01 -3.84
CA THR A 2 11.27 5.34 -2.58
C THR A 2 10.46 4.05 -2.47
N ARG A 3 11.07 2.97 -1.94
CA ARG A 3 10.41 1.70 -1.65
C ARG A 3 10.72 1.29 -0.22
N ILE A 4 9.74 0.73 0.47
CA ILE A 4 9.89 0.13 1.79
C ILE A 4 9.24 -1.25 1.81
N ASP A 5 9.82 -2.15 2.61
CA ASP A 5 9.15 -3.37 3.05
C ASP A 5 8.12 -2.99 4.13
N VAL A 6 6.90 -3.51 4.01
CA VAL A 6 5.81 -3.19 4.93
C VAL A 6 5.64 -4.33 5.94
N CYS A 7 5.49 -5.57 5.45
CA CYS A 7 5.22 -6.74 6.25
C CYS A 7 5.40 -8.04 5.43
N ALA A 8 5.36 -9.18 6.12
CA ALA A 8 5.27 -10.48 5.46
C ALA A 8 3.93 -10.67 4.74
N SER A 9 3.89 -11.46 3.66
CA SER A 9 2.68 -11.65 2.83
C SER A 9 1.54 -12.41 3.52
N ASP A 10 1.85 -13.09 4.63
CA ASP A 10 0.91 -13.79 5.51
C ASP A 10 0.55 -13.00 6.77
N ASP A 11 1.07 -11.78 6.95
CA ASP A 11 0.67 -10.86 8.02
C ASP A 11 -0.63 -10.14 7.64
N HIS A 12 -1.74 -10.87 7.77
CA HIS A 12 -3.06 -10.39 7.39
C HIS A 12 -3.49 -9.13 8.17
N ASP A 13 -3.10 -9.00 9.44
CA ASP A 13 -3.43 -7.83 10.27
C ASP A 13 -2.70 -6.57 9.77
N ALA A 14 -1.41 -6.69 9.40
CA ALA A 14 -0.66 -5.59 8.82
C ALA A 14 -1.21 -5.19 7.44
N ILE A 15 -1.63 -6.17 6.64
CA ILE A 15 -2.27 -5.94 5.33
C ILE A 15 -3.59 -5.18 5.49
N ASP A 16 -4.46 -5.61 6.40
CA ASP A 16 -5.74 -4.94 6.67
C ASP A 16 -5.51 -3.50 7.14
N ARG A 17 -4.49 -3.28 7.99
CA ARG A 17 -4.10 -1.93 8.43
C ARG A 17 -3.59 -1.07 7.27
N LEU A 18 -2.78 -1.63 6.36
CA LEU A 18 -2.32 -0.93 5.16
C LEU A 18 -3.50 -0.51 4.28
N GLN A 19 -4.47 -1.40 4.06
CA GLN A 19 -5.67 -1.09 3.29
C GLN A 19 -6.50 0.02 3.94
N ALA A 20 -6.70 -0.05 5.26
CA ALA A 20 -7.41 0.98 6.00
C ALA A 20 -6.71 2.35 5.87
N VAL A 21 -5.38 2.41 6.06
CA VAL A 21 -4.61 3.65 5.93
C VAL A 21 -4.66 4.21 4.50
N LEU A 22 -4.56 3.36 3.47
CA LEU A 22 -4.71 3.79 2.08
C LEU A 22 -6.09 4.43 1.85
N GLY A 23 -7.15 3.79 2.35
CA GLY A 23 -8.52 4.31 2.27
C GLY A 23 -8.71 5.63 3.03
N GLU A 24 -8.24 5.72 4.27
CA GLU A 24 -8.29 6.94 5.09
C GLU A 24 -7.57 8.13 4.44
N LEU A 25 -6.45 7.86 3.77
CA LEU A 25 -5.64 8.85 3.08
C LEU A 25 -6.16 9.18 1.66
N GLY A 26 -7.24 8.54 1.22
CA GLY A 26 -7.90 8.79 -0.05
C GLY A 26 -7.18 8.21 -1.27
N TRP A 27 -6.36 7.17 -1.08
CA TRP A 27 -5.74 6.44 -2.18
C TRP A 27 -6.75 5.50 -2.83
N VAL A 28 -6.87 5.57 -4.15
CA VAL A 28 -7.82 4.76 -4.92
C VAL A 28 -7.03 3.82 -5.84
N ALA A 29 -7.33 2.53 -5.79
CA ALA A 29 -6.70 1.56 -6.69
C ALA A 29 -7.10 1.80 -8.15
N ASP A 30 -6.13 1.74 -9.07
CA ASP A 30 -6.37 1.81 -10.52
C ASP A 30 -7.15 0.58 -11.02
N ASP A 31 -7.02 -0.55 -10.33
CA ASP A 31 -7.72 -1.80 -10.62
C ASP A 31 -8.66 -2.16 -9.47
N ASN A 32 -9.95 -2.30 -9.79
CA ASN A 32 -11.02 -2.67 -8.87
C ASN A 32 -11.54 -4.10 -9.13
N TRP A 33 -10.81 -4.89 -9.92
CA TRP A 33 -11.23 -6.23 -10.35
C TRP A 33 -11.23 -7.30 -9.24
N HIS A 34 -10.59 -7.05 -8.09
CA HIS A 34 -10.46 -8.03 -7.00
C HIS A 34 -11.25 -7.65 -5.74
N ASP A 35 -11.85 -8.65 -5.09
CA ASP A 35 -12.60 -8.52 -3.81
C ASP A 35 -11.74 -7.93 -2.67
N SER A 36 -10.41 -7.95 -2.82
CA SER A 36 -9.44 -7.24 -1.98
C SER A 36 -8.47 -6.50 -2.91
N PRO A 37 -8.22 -5.19 -2.72
CA PRO A 37 -7.34 -4.43 -3.61
C PRO A 37 -5.87 -4.87 -3.54
N LEU A 38 -5.48 -5.68 -2.54
CA LEU A 38 -4.11 -6.18 -2.35
C LEU A 38 -4.02 -7.70 -2.55
N GLY A 39 -4.48 -8.16 -3.72
CA GLY A 39 -4.19 -9.51 -4.21
C GLY A 39 -2.69 -9.76 -4.43
N LEU A 40 -2.34 -10.97 -4.86
CA LEU A 40 -0.97 -11.24 -5.33
C LEU A 40 -0.67 -10.40 -6.58
N GLY A 41 0.53 -9.83 -6.63
CA GLY A 41 1.01 -9.02 -7.74
C GLY A 41 1.13 -7.54 -7.40
N LEU A 42 0.86 -6.70 -8.40
CA LEU A 42 1.10 -5.27 -8.33
C LEU A 42 -0.23 -4.52 -8.41
N THR A 43 -0.52 -3.71 -7.40
CA THR A 43 -1.66 -2.79 -7.39
C THR A 43 -1.15 -1.36 -7.40
N ARG A 44 -1.62 -0.56 -8.36
CA ARG A 44 -1.35 0.89 -8.40
C ARG A 44 -2.47 1.64 -7.71
N PHE A 45 -2.10 2.70 -6.99
CA PHE A 45 -3.01 3.61 -6.33
C PHE A 45 -2.76 5.04 -6.79
N ARG A 46 -3.84 5.81 -6.90
CA ARG A 46 -3.83 7.23 -7.28
C ARG A 46 -4.41 8.07 -6.18
N ARG A 47 -3.83 9.26 -6.02
CA ARG A 47 -4.42 10.35 -5.22
C ARG A 47 -4.04 11.67 -5.86
N GLY A 48 -4.99 12.31 -6.55
CA GLY A 48 -4.71 13.52 -7.33
C GLY A 48 -3.68 13.22 -8.43
N GLY A 49 -2.54 13.92 -8.39
CA GLY A 49 -1.42 13.70 -9.31
C GLY A 49 -0.39 12.67 -8.85
N ASP A 50 -0.51 12.15 -7.63
CA ASP A 50 0.44 11.20 -7.06
C ASP A 50 0.09 9.73 -7.40
N GLU A 51 1.13 8.89 -7.45
CA GLU A 51 1.04 7.45 -7.64
C GLU A 51 1.76 6.71 -6.50
N LEU A 52 1.11 5.67 -5.99
CA LEU A 52 1.70 4.65 -5.13
C LEU A 52 1.54 3.28 -5.79
N THR A 53 2.44 2.37 -5.48
CA THR A 53 2.36 0.98 -5.88
C THR A 53 2.53 0.11 -4.65
N VAL A 54 1.60 -0.82 -4.45
CA VAL A 54 1.76 -1.92 -3.51
C VAL A 54 2.10 -3.17 -4.31
N PHE A 55 3.19 -3.82 -3.96
CA PHE A 55 3.59 -5.09 -4.55
C PHE A 55 3.52 -6.17 -3.48
N ARG A 56 2.79 -7.24 -3.75
CA ARG A 56 2.66 -8.39 -2.85
C ARG A 56 3.05 -9.65 -3.60
N ASP A 57 3.99 -10.41 -3.05
CA ASP A 57 4.34 -11.74 -3.56
C ASP A 57 4.09 -12.82 -2.50
N ALA A 58 4.71 -13.99 -2.64
CA ALA A 58 4.55 -15.09 -1.69
C ALA A 58 5.23 -14.83 -0.33
N TRP A 59 6.06 -13.80 -0.22
CA TRP A 59 6.94 -13.58 0.93
C TRP A 59 6.66 -12.25 1.62
N ALA A 60 6.47 -11.18 0.86
CA ALA A 60 6.40 -9.83 1.42
C ALA A 60 5.35 -8.95 0.74
N VAL A 61 5.08 -7.83 1.41
CA VAL A 61 4.31 -6.70 0.89
C VAL A 61 5.20 -5.47 0.93
N ASP A 62 5.42 -4.89 -0.24
CA ASP A 62 6.21 -3.68 -0.44
C ASP A 62 5.33 -2.50 -0.85
N LEU A 63 5.74 -1.30 -0.42
CA LEU A 63 5.15 -0.04 -0.84
C LEU A 63 6.20 0.79 -1.58
N ALA A 64 5.85 1.33 -2.75
CA ALA A 64 6.71 2.20 -3.53
C ALA A 64 5.98 3.46 -4.06
N GLY A 65 6.70 4.58 -4.13
CA GLY A 65 6.22 5.81 -4.78
C GLY A 65 7.09 7.03 -4.48
N SER A 66 6.47 8.21 -4.38
CA SER A 66 7.19 9.42 -3.97
C SER A 66 7.62 9.32 -2.50
N GLU A 67 8.75 9.95 -2.15
CA GLU A 67 9.26 9.93 -0.77
C GLU A 67 8.23 10.48 0.22
N ALA A 68 7.56 11.58 -0.14
CA ALA A 68 6.50 12.18 0.66
C ALA A 68 5.32 11.22 0.89
N ALA A 69 4.87 10.51 -0.15
CA ALA A 69 3.76 9.56 -0.04
C ALA A 69 4.13 8.34 0.82
N VAL A 70 5.32 7.78 0.59
CA VAL A 70 5.82 6.63 1.37
C VAL A 70 6.01 7.00 2.84
N HIS A 71 6.60 8.17 3.12
CA HIS A 71 6.80 8.63 4.50
C HIS A 71 5.47 8.89 5.22
N GLN A 72 4.50 9.50 4.54
CA GLN A 72 3.15 9.71 5.10
C GLN A 72 2.48 8.37 5.48
N LEU A 73 2.60 7.34 4.63
CA LEU A 73 2.05 6.02 4.96
C LEU A 73 2.80 5.37 6.12
N ALA A 74 4.14 5.43 6.12
CA ALA A 74 4.97 4.83 7.16
C ALA A 74 4.67 5.44 8.55
N GLU A 75 4.46 6.75 8.63
CA GLU A 75 4.05 7.43 9.86
C GLU A 75 2.72 6.88 10.37
N ARG A 76 1.69 6.84 9.51
CA ARG A 76 0.35 6.33 9.87
C ARG A 76 0.35 4.85 10.28
N LEU A 77 1.12 4.02 9.56
CA LEU A 77 1.30 2.60 9.88
C LEU A 77 2.01 2.39 11.22
N SER A 78 2.90 3.32 11.61
CA SER A 78 3.56 3.30 12.92
C SER A 78 2.67 3.82 14.06
N GLY A 79 1.48 4.34 13.75
CA GLY A 79 0.58 4.96 14.73
C GLY A 79 0.99 6.38 15.14
N ARG A 80 1.72 7.08 14.26
CA ARG A 80 2.12 8.48 14.43
C ARG A 80 1.40 9.35 13.39
#